data_AF-A0AAD0S6C6-F1
#
_entry.id   AF-A0AAD0S6C6-F1
#
_cell.length_a   1.000
_cell.length_b   1.000
_cell.length_c   1.000
_cell.angle_alpha   90.00
_cell.angle_beta   90.00
_cell.angle_gamma   90.00
#
_symmetry.space_group_name_H-M   'P 1'
#
loop_
_entity.id
_entity.type
_entity.pdbx_description
1 polymer ?
#
loop_
_entity_poly.entity_id
_entity_poly.type
_entity_poly.pdbx_seq_one_letter_code
_entity_poly.pdbx_strand_id
1 'polypeptide(L)'
;MKSKLGTCLLAAWLVLTAWSLNDWWGTHLDSIPKPPEALGSWLIKLAGATNAEEAGDVDFLFGLAIAFVVVSILTWLLLAAFRHGRALIQRSREKAGP
;
A
#
# COMPACT_ATOMS: atom_id res chain seq x y z
N MET A 1 11.39 -23.57 -7.24
CA MET A 1 12.04 -22.54 -6.39
C MET A 1 11.92 -21.11 -6.94
N LYS A 2 12.07 -20.86 -8.25
CA LYS A 2 11.97 -19.50 -8.85
C LYS A 2 10.67 -18.74 -8.54
N SER A 3 9.53 -19.44 -8.46
CA SER A 3 8.24 -18.81 -8.13
C SER A 3 8.16 -18.29 -6.68
N LYS A 4 8.75 -19.00 -5.70
CA LYS A 4 8.72 -18.57 -4.30
C LYS A 4 9.57 -17.33 -4.04
N LEU A 5 10.69 -17.21 -4.75
CA LEU A 5 11.57 -16.03 -4.64
C LEU A 5 10.87 -14.76 -5.11
N GLY A 6 10.13 -14.83 -6.23
CA GLY A 6 9.35 -13.70 -6.73
C GLY A 6 8.25 -13.27 -5.77
N THR A 7 7.54 -14.23 -5.15
CA THR A 7 6.52 -13.93 -4.14
C THR A 7 7.13 -13.31 -2.88
N CYS A 8 8.26 -13.83 -2.39
CA CYS A 8 8.94 -13.25 -1.22
C CYS A 8 9.44 -11.83 -1.49
N LEU A 9 10.00 -11.58 -2.69
CA LEU A 9 10.47 -10.25 -3.06
C LEU A 9 9.30 -9.26 -3.17
N LEU A 10 8.16 -9.70 -3.73
CA LEU A 10 6.95 -8.89 -3.80
C LEU A 10 6.39 -8.60 -2.40
N ALA A 11 6.35 -9.59 -1.52
CA ALA A 11 5.91 -9.40 -0.14
C ALA A 11 6.83 -8.42 0.60
N ALA A 12 8.15 -8.58 0.49
CA ALA A 12 9.12 -7.65 1.07
C ALA A 12 8.95 -6.23 0.51
N TRP A 13 8.73 -6.10 -0.80
CA TRP A 13 8.42 -4.82 -1.44
C TRP A 13 7.17 -4.17 -0.83
N LEU A 14 6.04 -4.90 -0.77
CA LEU A 14 4.80 -4.37 -0.23
C LEU A 14 4.95 -3.91 1.22
N VAL A 15 5.61 -4.71 2.07
CA VAL A 15 5.82 -4.37 3.48
C VAL A 15 6.72 -3.14 3.62
N LEU A 16 7.86 -3.11 2.93
CA LEU A 16 8.79 -1.98 3.00
C LEU A 16 8.15 -0.69 2.48
N THR A 17 7.50 -0.74 1.31
CA THR A 17 6.87 0.44 0.72
C THR A 17 5.66 0.91 1.53
N ALA A 18 4.86 0.00 2.10
CA ALA A 18 3.76 0.37 3.00
C ALA A 18 4.27 1.04 4.27
N TRP A 19 5.35 0.52 4.86
CA TRP A 19 5.97 1.15 6.02
C TRP A 19 6.52 2.54 5.67
N SER A 20 7.28 2.67 4.58
CA SER A 20 7.78 3.98 4.14
C SER A 20 6.67 4.98 3.85
N LEU A 21 5.55 4.54 3.26
CA LEU A 21 4.40 5.40 3.01
C LEU A 21 3.73 5.84 4.31
N ASN A 22 3.57 4.93 5.27
CA ASN A 22 3.01 5.25 6.59
C ASN A 22 3.89 6.23 7.37
N ASP A 23 5.20 6.03 7.35
CA ASP A 23 6.18 6.94 7.98
C ASP A 23 6.19 8.33 7.31
N TRP A 24 6.16 8.36 5.98
CA TRP A 24 6.04 9.60 5.23
C TRP A 24 4.73 10.33 5.54
N TRP A 25 3.62 9.61 5.68
CA TRP A 25 2.34 10.19 6.09
C TRP A 25 2.38 10.79 7.49
N GLY A 26 3.02 10.11 8.44
CA GLY A 26 3.21 10.63 9.80
C GLY A 26 4.02 11.94 9.84
N THR A 27 5.01 12.08 8.95
CA THR A 27 5.81 13.31 8.85
C THR A 27 5.14 14.42 8.04
N HIS A 28 4.16 14.09 7.20
CA HIS A 28 3.46 15.02 6.31
C HIS A 28 1.94 15.03 6.57
N LEU A 29 1.55 15.02 7.86
CA LEU A 29 0.15 15.05 8.31
C LEU A 29 -0.67 16.19 7.67
N ASP A 30 -0.06 17.33 7.37
CA ASP A 30 -0.73 18.46 6.73
C ASP A 30 -1.08 18.22 5.26
N SER A 31 -0.42 17.24 4.62
CA SER A 31 -0.66 16.89 3.21
C SER A 31 -1.83 15.92 3.02
N ILE A 32 -2.37 15.37 4.12
CA ILE A 32 -3.38 14.32 4.08
C ILE A 32 -4.61 14.83 4.81
N PRO A 33 -5.81 14.65 4.26
CA PRO A 33 -7.02 14.94 5.01
C PRO A 33 -7.05 14.10 6.29
N LYS A 34 -7.18 14.77 7.43
CA LYS A 34 -7.31 14.09 8.72
C LYS A 34 -8.53 13.18 8.68
N PRO A 35 -8.41 11.91 9.11
CA PRO A 35 -9.56 11.04 9.23
C PRO A 35 -10.55 11.64 10.25
N PRO A 36 -11.86 11.37 10.09
CA PRO A 36 -12.87 11.89 11.00
C PRO A 36 -12.62 11.39 12.43
N GLU A 37 -12.71 12.30 13.41
CA GLU A 37 -12.44 12.00 14.83
C GLU A 37 -13.34 10.89 15.39
N ALA A 38 -14.57 10.78 14.86
CA ALA A 38 -15.50 9.70 15.19
C ALA A 38 -14.94 8.31 14.85
N LEU A 39 -14.15 8.19 13.79
CA LEU A 39 -13.53 6.93 13.39
C LEU A 39 -12.34 6.59 14.30
N GLY A 40 -11.49 7.56 14.64
CA GLY A 40 -10.38 7.34 15.58
C GLY A 40 -10.89 6.94 16.98
N SER A 41 -11.88 7.66 17.50
CA SER A 41 -12.50 7.33 18.80
C SER A 41 -13.22 5.98 18.81
N TRP A 42 -13.81 5.55 17.69
CA TRP A 42 -14.36 4.21 17.55
C TRP A 42 -13.28 3.12 17.52
N LEU A 43 -12.18 3.34 16.80
CA LEU A 43 -11.03 2.42 16.74
C LEU A 43 -10.37 2.22 18.10
N ILE A 44 -10.10 3.31 18.82
CA ILE A 44 -9.52 3.28 20.17
C ILE A 44 -10.41 2.46 21.11
N LYS A 45 -11.74 2.66 21.05
CA LYS A 45 -12.71 1.88 21.84
C LYS A 45 -12.75 0.41 21.43
N LEU A 46 -12.67 0.11 20.14
CA LEU A 46 -12.65 -1.25 19.63
C LEU A 46 -11.39 -2.01 20.06
N ALA A 47 -10.24 -1.33 20.02
CA ALA A 47 -8.96 -1.87 20.45
C ALA A 47 -8.82 -1.98 21.98
N GLY A 48 -9.70 -1.33 22.74
CA GLY A 48 -9.67 -1.32 24.20
C GLY A 48 -8.50 -0.51 24.77
N ALA A 49 -7.99 0.46 24.03
CA ALA A 49 -6.86 1.29 24.46
C ALA A 49 -7.24 2.12 25.68
N THR A 50 -6.43 2.04 26.73
CA THR A 50 -6.66 2.63 28.05
C THR A 50 -5.79 3.86 28.31
N ASN A 51 -4.74 4.05 27.51
CA ASN A 51 -3.80 5.16 27.64
C ASN A 51 -3.48 5.77 26.26
N ALA A 52 -2.79 6.92 26.27
CA ALA A 52 -2.45 7.65 25.05
C ALA A 52 -1.40 6.94 24.18
N GLU A 53 -0.57 6.07 24.77
CA GLU A 53 0.44 5.28 24.06
C GLU A 53 -0.23 4.19 23.21
N GLU A 54 -1.14 3.41 23.80
CA GLU A 54 -1.95 2.41 23.11
C GLU A 54 -2.85 3.03 22.03
N ALA A 55 -3.38 4.23 22.26
CA ALA A 55 -4.12 4.96 21.23
C ALA A 55 -3.23 5.32 20.03
N GLY A 56 -1.99 5.74 20.28
CA GLY A 56 -1.01 6.01 19.23
C GLY A 56 -0.63 4.78 18.41
N ASP A 57 -0.49 3.62 19.07
CA ASP A 57 -0.24 2.34 18.40
C ASP A 57 -1.39 1.94 17.48
N VAL A 58 -2.63 2.14 17.93
CA VAL A 58 -3.83 1.87 17.12
C VAL A 58 -3.87 2.76 15.88
N ASP A 59 -3.57 4.05 16.03
CA ASP A 59 -3.50 4.99 14.91
C ASP A 59 -2.39 4.62 13.92
N PHE A 60 -1.21 4.22 14.41
CA PHE A 60 -0.10 3.76 13.57
C PHE A 60 -0.46 2.49 12.79
N LEU A 61 -1.03 1.48 13.46
CA LEU A 61 -1.44 0.23 12.83
C LEU A 61 -2.55 0.44 11.80
N PHE A 62 -3.50 1.33 12.09
CA PHE A 62 -4.55 1.70 11.16
C PHE A 62 -3.99 2.41 9.92
N GLY A 63 -3.07 3.38 10.11
CA GLY A 63 -2.36 4.03 9.02
C GLY A 63 -1.58 3.04 8.15
N LEU A 64 -0.87 2.10 8.78
CA LEU A 64 -0.11 1.06 8.10
C LEU A 64 -1.02 0.13 7.27
N ALA A 65 -2.20 -0.23 7.80
CA ALA A 65 -3.17 -1.04 7.09
C ALA A 65 -3.69 -0.32 5.82
N ILE A 66 -4.00 0.97 5.92
CA ILE A 66 -4.39 1.79 4.77
C ILE A 66 -3.24 1.88 3.76
N ALA A 67 -2.01 2.16 4.24
CA ALA A 67 -0.83 2.25 3.39
C ALA A 67 -0.61 0.95 2.60
N PHE A 68 -0.78 -0.20 3.26
CA PHE A 68 -0.65 -1.50 2.63
C PHE A 68 -1.68 -1.73 1.52
N VAL A 69 -2.93 -1.32 1.72
CA VAL A 69 -3.98 -1.39 0.69
C VAL A 69 -3.62 -0.48 -0.50
N VAL A 70 -3.24 0.77 -0.24
CA VAL A 70 -2.85 1.73 -1.29
C VAL A 70 -1.67 1.21 -2.11
N VAL A 71 -0.59 0.79 -1.44
CA VAL A 71 0.61 0.25 -2.10
C VAL A 71 0.28 -1.01 -2.89
N SER A 72 -0.59 -1.89 -2.38
CA SER A 72 -1.04 -3.09 -3.10
C SER A 72 -1.79 -2.75 -4.39
N ILE A 73 -2.72 -1.79 -4.33
CA ILE A 73 -3.48 -1.33 -5.51
C ILE A 73 -2.53 -0.70 -6.54
N LEU A 74 -1.63 0.20 -6.12
CA LEU A 74 -0.67 0.84 -7.02
C LEU A 74 0.28 -0.17 -7.67
N THR A 75 0.78 -1.13 -6.88
CA THR A 75 1.63 -2.21 -7.40
C THR A 75 0.89 -3.06 -8.42
N TRP A 76 -0.37 -3.39 -8.14
CA TRP A 76 -1.21 -4.14 -9.07
C TRP A 76 -1.47 -3.36 -10.37
N LEU A 77 -1.80 -2.07 -10.28
CA LEU A 77 -2.00 -1.20 -11.44
C LEU A 77 -0.75 -1.08 -12.29
N LEU A 78 0.42 -0.91 -11.67
CA LEU A 78 1.71 -0.89 -12.39
C LEU A 78 1.94 -2.20 -13.14
N LEU A 79 1.76 -3.35 -12.48
CA LEU A 79 1.89 -4.65 -13.12
C LEU A 79 0.89 -4.85 -14.26
N ALA A 80 -0.36 -4.41 -14.09
CA ALA A 80 -1.38 -4.45 -15.12
C ALA A 80 -1.00 -3.59 -16.33
N ALA A 81 -0.54 -2.35 -16.10
CA ALA A 81 -0.08 -1.45 -17.15
C ALA A 81 1.12 -2.03 -17.91
N PHE A 82 2.10 -2.60 -17.21
CA PHE A 82 3.24 -3.27 -17.85
C PHE A 82 2.81 -4.45 -18.72
N ARG A 83 1.85 -5.26 -18.26
CA ARG A 83 1.31 -6.38 -19.04
C ARG A 83 0.57 -5.90 -20.29
N HIS A 84 -0.25 -4.86 -20.16
CA HIS A 84 -0.95 -4.26 -21.30
C HIS A 84 0.01 -3.63 -22.31
N GLY A 85 1.02 -2.89 -21.85
CA GLY A 85 2.04 -2.30 -22.72
C GLY A 85 2.80 -3.36 -23.52
N ARG A 86 3.22 -4.46 -22.88
CA ARG A 86 3.89 -5.57 -23.58
C ARG A 86 2.99 -6.22 -24.64
N ALA A 87 1.72 -6.45 -24.31
CA ALA A 87 0.76 -7.01 -25.25
C ALA A 87 0.54 -6.07 -26.47
N LEU A 88 0.50 -4.76 -26.24
CA LEU A 88 0.38 -3.76 -27.30
C LEU A 88 1.62 -3.78 -28.22
N ILE A 89 2.82 -3.83 -27.63
CA ILE A 89 4.09 -3.88 -28.38
C ILE A 89 4.19 -5.17 -29.21
N GLN A 90 3.77 -6.32 -28.67
CA GLN A 90 3.74 -7.58 -29.41
C GLN A 90 2.79 -7.51 -30.61
N ARG A 91 1.57 -6.98 -30.42
CA ARG A 91 0.60 -6.77 -31.52
C ARG A 91 1.12 -5.80 -32.58
N SER A 92 1.85 -4.76 -32.18
CA SER A 92 2.49 -3.82 -33.11
C SER A 92 3.55 -4.52 -33.96
N ARG A 93 4.39 -5.37 -33.35
CA ARG A 93 5.42 -6.15 -34.08
C ARG A 93 4.82 -7.19 -35.04
N GLU A 94 3.71 -7.84 -34.68
CA GLU A 94 3.02 -8.77 -35.59
C GLU A 94 2.40 -8.05 -36.80
N LYS A 95 1.87 -6.83 -36.60
CA LYS A 95 1.35 -6.00 -37.70
C LYS A 95 2.44 -5.38 -38.58
N ALA A 96 3.66 -5.25 -38.06
CA ALA A 96 4.82 -4.72 -38.75
C ALA A 96 5.73 -5.84 -39.33
N GLY A 97 5.22 -7.06 -39.50
CA GLY A 97 5.92 -8.16 -40.17
C GLY A 97 6.35 -7.80 -41.61
N PRO A 98 7.34 -8.54 -42.15
CA PRO A 98 8.51 -8.07 -42.90
C PRO A 98 8.27 -7.13 -44.09
#